data_AF-H2YC47-F1
#
_entry.id   AF-H2YC47-F1
#
_cell.length_a   1.000
_cell.length_b   1.000
_cell.length_c   1.000
_cell.angle_alpha   90.00
_cell.angle_beta   90.00
_cell.angle_gamma   90.00
#
_symmetry.space_group_name_H-M   'P 1'
#
loop_
_entity.id
_entity.type
_entity.pdbx_description
1 polymer ?
#
loop_
_entity_poly.entity_id
_entity_poly.type
_entity_poly.pdbx_seq_one_letter_code
_entity_poly.pdbx_strand_id
1 'polypeptide(L)'
;MLEWFVRVLTSAEVAGEKVQVIGHVPPGRSPDCMETWSKNYFRIIERFQHQISAQFFGHTHYDEIQILYDQFGSAISTAYIAPSLTSYIYMMPTYRVYDIDGYHKNTTWSVANHKTYRLDLEEANRVDTPNWILEYDACNAFDQFYLSTENWESLVSSWEKFIVDKNLTPVPKTLTSYAKFYMRHPYLPPPEGLYNQLHCHDRSCYQSLVCNIIKNKQSELCFPIKP
;
A
#
# COMPACT_ATOMS: atom_id res chain seq x y z
N MET A 1 5.21 16.44 -18.22
CA MET A 1 4.51 16.17 -16.94
C MET A 1 5.45 16.24 -15.75
N LEU A 2 6.49 15.40 -15.65
CA LEU A 2 7.40 15.41 -14.48
C LEU A 2 8.10 16.77 -14.25
N GLU A 3 8.48 17.48 -15.32
CA GLU A 3 9.04 18.84 -15.18
C GLU A 3 8.05 19.81 -14.50
N TRP A 4 6.77 19.78 -14.90
CA TRP A 4 5.73 20.57 -14.25
C TRP A 4 5.57 20.18 -12.79
N PHE A 5 5.60 18.88 -12.48
CA PHE A 5 5.49 18.40 -11.12
C PHE A 5 6.63 18.91 -10.23
N VAL A 6 7.87 18.90 -10.75
CA VAL A 6 9.02 19.52 -10.06
C VAL A 6 8.78 21.00 -9.79
N ARG A 7 8.28 21.77 -10.76
CA ARG A 7 8.00 23.20 -10.57
C ARG A 7 6.96 23.45 -9.48
N VAL A 8 5.92 22.62 -9.40
CA VAL A 8 4.90 22.69 -8.34
C VAL A 8 5.51 22.37 -6.97
N LEU A 9 6.26 21.28 -6.85
CA LEU A 9 6.91 20.90 -5.59
C LEU A 9 7.94 21.93 -5.12
N THR A 10 8.70 22.53 -6.05
CA THR A 10 9.61 23.64 -5.73
C THR A 10 8.84 24.85 -5.19
N SER A 11 7.69 25.17 -5.77
CA SER A 11 6.87 26.29 -5.30
C SER A 11 6.30 26.01 -3.90
N ALA A 12 5.82 24.80 -3.66
CA ALA A 12 5.34 24.36 -2.35
C ALA A 12 6.47 24.39 -1.30
N GLU A 13 7.68 23.94 -1.65
CA GLU A 13 8.85 24.01 -0.78
C GLU A 13 9.18 25.46 -0.37
N VAL A 14 9.16 26.40 -1.31
CA VAL A 14 9.38 27.83 -1.04
C VAL A 14 8.27 28.41 -0.16
N ALA A 15 7.04 27.96 -0.33
CA ALA A 15 5.88 28.39 0.46
C ALA A 15 5.78 27.68 1.83
N GLY A 16 6.57 26.65 2.09
CA GLY A 16 6.48 25.82 3.29
C GLY A 16 5.21 24.93 3.33
N GLU A 17 4.65 24.61 2.18
CA GLU A 17 3.42 23.83 2.03
C GLU A 17 3.70 22.32 1.98
N LYS A 18 2.83 21.53 2.59
CA LYS A 18 2.80 20.08 2.38
C LYS A 18 2.01 19.73 1.14
N VAL A 19 2.40 18.64 0.47
CA VAL A 19 1.81 18.17 -0.78
C VAL A 19 1.33 16.73 -0.61
N GLN A 20 0.10 16.49 -1.01
CA GLN A 20 -0.43 15.14 -1.22
C GLN A 20 -0.47 14.85 -2.72
N VAL A 21 0.09 13.71 -3.13
CA VAL A 21 0.13 13.31 -4.55
C VAL A 21 -0.98 12.32 -4.82
N ILE A 22 -1.76 12.54 -5.89
CA ILE A 22 -2.81 11.63 -6.31
C ILE A 22 -2.57 11.23 -7.77
N GLY A 23 -2.65 9.95 -8.06
CA GLY A 23 -2.53 9.42 -9.42
C GLY A 23 -3.36 8.15 -9.62
N HIS A 24 -3.42 7.64 -10.85
CA HIS A 24 -4.12 6.38 -11.13
C HIS A 24 -3.18 5.18 -11.00
N VAL A 25 -2.16 5.11 -11.88
CA VAL A 25 -1.20 4.00 -11.91
C VAL A 25 -0.08 4.24 -10.89
N PRO A 26 0.16 3.32 -9.95
CA PRO A 26 1.25 3.46 -8.99
C PRO A 26 2.62 3.29 -9.68
N PRO A 27 3.61 4.13 -9.37
CA PRO A 27 4.96 4.02 -9.93
C PRO A 27 5.67 2.73 -9.48
N GLY A 28 6.65 2.26 -10.26
CA GLY A 28 7.45 1.07 -9.92
C GLY A 28 6.72 -0.26 -10.06
N ARG A 29 5.67 -0.31 -10.91
CA ARG A 29 4.99 -1.53 -11.33
C ARG A 29 5.14 -1.68 -12.85
N SER A 30 5.98 -2.61 -13.28
CA SER A 30 6.12 -2.97 -14.71
C SER A 30 5.10 -4.05 -15.07
N PRO A 31 4.45 -4.02 -16.24
CA PRO A 31 4.64 -3.06 -17.35
C PRO A 31 3.80 -1.78 -17.26
N ASP A 32 2.90 -1.67 -16.27
CA ASP A 32 1.89 -0.60 -16.17
C ASP A 32 2.50 0.81 -16.13
N CYS A 33 3.67 0.95 -15.50
CA CYS A 33 4.46 2.17 -15.49
C CYS A 33 5.86 1.90 -16.05
N MET A 34 6.27 2.70 -17.04
CA MET A 34 7.60 2.61 -17.64
C MET A 34 8.69 2.79 -16.57
N GLU A 35 9.68 1.91 -16.56
CA GLU A 35 10.77 1.92 -15.58
C GLU A 35 11.51 3.26 -15.54
N THR A 36 11.81 3.84 -16.70
CA THR A 36 12.45 5.16 -16.81
C THR A 36 11.61 6.26 -16.17
N TRP A 37 10.29 6.21 -16.34
CA TRP A 37 9.38 7.18 -15.72
C TRP A 37 9.38 7.00 -14.20
N SER A 38 9.25 5.75 -13.73
CA SER A 38 9.26 5.41 -12.30
C SER A 38 10.55 5.85 -11.60
N LYS A 39 11.72 5.62 -12.22
CA LYS A 39 13.01 6.05 -11.67
C LYS A 39 13.11 7.57 -11.53
N ASN A 40 12.62 8.33 -12.52
CA ASN A 40 12.60 9.78 -12.44
C ASN A 40 11.60 10.28 -11.39
N TYR A 41 10.44 9.64 -11.30
CA TYR A 41 9.47 9.92 -10.24
C TYR A 41 10.06 9.69 -8.85
N PHE A 42 10.72 8.56 -8.61
CA PHE A 42 11.35 8.26 -7.31
C PHE A 42 12.42 9.28 -6.91
N ARG A 43 13.25 9.74 -7.85
CA ARG A 43 14.23 10.82 -7.60
C ARG A 43 13.55 12.13 -7.19
N ILE A 44 12.39 12.44 -7.79
CA ILE A 44 11.62 13.63 -7.43
C ILE A 44 11.05 13.47 -6.02
N ILE A 45 10.46 12.31 -5.69
CA ILE A 45 9.96 12.07 -4.33
C ILE A 45 11.08 12.14 -3.30
N GLU A 46 12.25 11.56 -3.58
CA GLU A 46 13.42 11.63 -2.71
C GLU A 46 13.90 13.07 -2.49
N ARG A 47 13.94 13.91 -3.54
CA ARG A 47 14.29 15.34 -3.43
C ARG A 47 13.28 16.13 -2.60
N PHE A 48 12.00 15.81 -2.70
CA PHE A 48 10.91 16.55 -2.05
C PHE A 48 10.27 15.78 -0.90
N GLN A 49 10.98 14.82 -0.30
CA GLN A 49 10.47 13.93 0.75
C GLN A 49 9.92 14.70 1.96
N HIS A 50 10.47 15.87 2.28
CA HIS A 50 9.99 16.70 3.37
C HIS A 50 8.73 17.50 3.03
N GLN A 51 8.38 17.67 1.76
CA GLN A 51 7.16 18.35 1.34
C GLN A 51 6.01 17.38 1.11
N ILE A 52 6.30 16.19 0.59
CA ILE A 52 5.27 15.20 0.26
C ILE A 52 4.85 14.46 1.52
N SER A 53 3.61 14.67 1.98
CA SER A 53 3.11 14.07 3.22
C SER A 53 2.42 12.71 3.01
N ALA A 54 1.90 12.45 1.81
CA ALA A 54 1.30 11.18 1.42
C ALA A 54 1.15 11.07 -0.10
N GLN A 55 1.03 9.84 -0.61
CA GLN A 55 0.70 9.57 -2.01
C GLN A 55 -0.48 8.58 -2.10
N PHE A 56 -1.37 8.77 -3.07
CA PHE A 56 -2.59 7.99 -3.24
C PHE A 56 -2.73 7.53 -4.69
N PHE A 57 -2.89 6.22 -4.89
CA PHE A 57 -3.02 5.58 -6.20
C PHE A 57 -4.15 4.55 -6.20
N GLY A 58 -4.42 3.97 -7.37
CA GLY A 58 -5.35 2.86 -7.55
C GLY A 58 -4.82 1.91 -8.62
N HIS A 59 -5.61 1.67 -9.67
CA HIS A 59 -5.28 0.85 -10.86
C HIS A 59 -5.15 -0.65 -10.61
N THR A 60 -4.50 -1.08 -9.53
CA THR A 60 -4.23 -2.51 -9.28
C THR A 60 -5.47 -3.28 -8.82
N HIS A 61 -6.49 -2.56 -8.34
CA HIS A 61 -7.71 -3.06 -7.70
C HIS A 61 -7.50 -3.75 -6.34
N TYR A 62 -6.27 -4.16 -6.04
CA TYR A 62 -5.86 -4.67 -4.73
C TYR A 62 -5.75 -3.54 -3.69
N ASP A 63 -5.75 -3.96 -2.44
CA ASP A 63 -5.43 -3.10 -1.31
C ASP A 63 -3.96 -3.24 -0.96
N GLU A 64 -3.16 -2.22 -1.30
CA GLU A 64 -1.72 -2.27 -1.15
C GLU A 64 -1.16 -0.97 -0.56
N ILE A 65 0.08 -1.07 -0.08
CA ILE A 65 0.93 0.08 0.17
C ILE A 65 2.22 -0.06 -0.63
N GLN A 66 2.92 1.05 -0.83
CA GLN A 66 4.31 1.05 -1.28
C GLN A 66 5.12 1.97 -0.37
N ILE A 67 6.26 1.47 0.10
CA ILE A 67 7.23 2.25 0.86
C ILE A 67 8.39 2.56 -0.07
N LEU A 68 8.60 3.84 -0.30
CA LEU A 68 9.75 4.34 -1.05
C LEU A 68 10.93 4.53 -0.10
N TYR A 69 12.08 3.99 -0.49
CA TYR A 69 13.34 4.17 0.20
C TYR A 69 14.27 5.10 -0.58
N ASP A 70 15.10 5.84 0.15
CA ASP A 70 16.20 6.62 -0.43
C ASP A 70 17.40 5.75 -0.79
N GLN A 71 18.42 6.36 -1.40
CA GLN A 71 19.66 5.67 -1.74
C GLN A 71 20.46 5.13 -0.53
N PHE A 72 20.14 5.56 0.70
CA PHE A 72 20.78 5.13 1.94
C PHE A 72 20.01 4.00 2.63
N GLY A 73 18.84 3.64 2.10
CA GLY A 73 17.99 2.56 2.61
C GLY A 73 17.04 2.99 3.72
N SER A 74 16.79 4.29 3.90
CA SER A 74 15.77 4.83 4.82
C SER A 74 14.44 5.02 4.11
N ALA A 75 13.33 4.66 4.77
CA ALA A 75 12.00 4.92 4.23
C ALA A 75 11.69 6.43 4.25
N ILE A 76 11.29 6.96 3.09
CA ILE A 76 11.09 8.40 2.88
C ILE A 76 9.68 8.79 2.45
N SER A 77 8.88 7.83 1.98
CA SER A 77 7.50 8.11 1.61
C SER A 77 6.65 6.86 1.58
N THR A 78 5.37 7.01 1.91
CA THR A 78 4.35 5.95 1.79
C THR A 78 3.34 6.33 0.71
N ALA A 79 3.13 5.43 -0.24
CA ALA A 79 2.06 5.50 -1.21
C ALA A 79 0.99 4.46 -0.88
N TYR A 80 -0.26 4.89 -0.82
CA TYR A 80 -1.40 4.02 -0.56
C TYR A 80 -2.11 3.70 -1.87
N ILE A 81 -2.28 2.42 -2.16
CA ILE A 81 -2.98 1.94 -3.34
C ILE A 81 -4.35 1.46 -2.87
N ALA A 82 -5.38 2.23 -3.22
CA ALA A 82 -6.74 1.96 -2.80
C ALA A 82 -7.36 0.82 -3.65
N PRO A 83 -8.13 -0.08 -3.02
CA PRO A 83 -8.87 -1.12 -3.72
C PRO A 83 -10.00 -0.50 -4.55
N SER A 84 -10.56 -1.30 -5.45
CA SER A 84 -11.53 -0.81 -6.41
C SER A 84 -13.00 -0.99 -5.98
N LEU A 85 -13.86 -0.09 -6.46
CA LEU A 85 -15.31 -0.24 -6.38
C LEU A 85 -15.84 -1.34 -7.32
N THR A 86 -15.12 -1.66 -8.40
CA THR A 86 -15.52 -2.73 -9.31
C THR A 86 -15.22 -4.09 -8.67
N SER A 87 -16.00 -5.10 -9.04
CA SER A 87 -15.73 -6.48 -8.66
C SER A 87 -14.68 -7.17 -9.55
N TYR A 88 -14.09 -6.45 -10.50
CA TYR A 88 -13.12 -7.00 -11.44
C TYR A 88 -11.74 -7.23 -10.80
N ILE A 89 -11.11 -8.41 -10.84
CA ILE A 89 -11.71 -9.72 -11.13
C ILE A 89 -11.90 -10.42 -9.79
N TYR A 90 -13.13 -10.85 -9.53
CA TYR A 90 -13.50 -11.57 -8.32
C TYR A 90 -13.06 -10.86 -7.02
N MET A 91 -13.36 -9.57 -6.90
CA MET A 91 -13.17 -8.80 -5.66
C MET A 91 -14.49 -8.27 -5.12
N MET A 92 -14.53 -8.05 -3.80
CA MET A 92 -15.64 -7.31 -3.20
C MET A 92 -15.54 -5.82 -3.54
N PRO A 93 -16.61 -5.18 -4.07
CA PRO A 93 -16.66 -3.72 -4.23
C PRO A 93 -16.26 -3.01 -2.94
N THR A 94 -15.30 -2.09 -3.04
CA THR A 94 -14.67 -1.49 -1.86
C THR A 94 -14.38 -0.01 -2.06
N TYR A 95 -14.47 0.77 -0.97
CA TYR A 95 -13.88 2.11 -0.90
C TYR A 95 -13.05 2.29 0.39
N ARG A 96 -12.23 3.34 0.42
CA ARG A 96 -11.39 3.69 1.56
C ARG A 96 -11.64 5.12 2.02
N VAL A 97 -11.56 5.32 3.33
CA VAL A 97 -11.56 6.63 3.98
C VAL A 97 -10.23 6.80 4.70
N TYR A 98 -9.56 7.94 4.49
CA TYR A 98 -8.32 8.28 5.17
C TYR A 98 -8.59 9.31 6.26
N ASP A 99 -8.08 9.04 7.46
CA ASP A 99 -7.99 10.02 8.53
C ASP A 99 -6.62 10.73 8.36
N ILE A 100 -6.63 12.01 8.01
CA ILE A 100 -5.44 12.84 7.79
C ILE A 100 -5.18 13.70 9.02
N ASP A 101 -3.91 13.90 9.35
CA ASP A 101 -3.50 14.86 10.38
C ASP A 101 -4.02 16.26 10.04
N GLY A 102 -4.99 16.71 10.84
CA GLY A 102 -5.84 17.85 10.51
C GLY A 102 -5.18 19.20 10.75
N TYR A 103 -5.98 20.26 10.71
CA TYR A 103 -5.48 21.62 10.90
C TYR A 103 -5.13 21.91 12.36
N HIS A 104 -3.83 21.97 12.67
CA HIS A 104 -3.30 22.46 13.94
C HIS A 104 -1.87 22.99 13.78
N LYS A 105 -1.33 23.62 14.83
CA LYS A 105 -0.05 24.36 14.80
C LYS A 105 1.15 23.56 14.26
N ASN A 106 1.17 22.25 14.50
CA ASN A 106 2.28 21.34 14.13
C ASN A 106 1.78 20.24 13.17
N THR A 107 0.80 20.55 12.33
CA THR A 107 0.22 19.56 11.41
C THR A 107 1.25 19.00 10.45
N THR A 108 1.27 17.69 10.34
CA THR A 108 2.13 16.94 9.42
C THR A 108 1.47 16.71 8.07
N TRP A 109 0.13 16.85 7.99
CA TRP A 109 -0.71 16.46 6.85
C TRP A 109 -0.51 15.00 6.39
N SER A 110 0.05 14.16 7.25
CA SER A 110 0.29 12.74 6.99
C SER A 110 -0.96 11.92 7.26
N VAL A 111 -0.99 10.68 6.79
CA VAL A 111 -2.09 9.75 7.06
C VAL A 111 -1.97 9.27 8.50
N ALA A 112 -2.98 9.57 9.33
CA ALA A 112 -3.05 9.11 10.71
C ALA A 112 -3.58 7.67 10.79
N ASN A 113 -4.63 7.38 10.00
CA ASN A 113 -5.23 6.06 9.88
C ASN A 113 -5.98 5.94 8.55
N HIS A 114 -6.38 4.73 8.16
CA HIS A 114 -7.39 4.54 7.12
C HIS A 114 -8.34 3.39 7.44
N LYS A 115 -9.57 3.52 6.95
CA LYS A 115 -10.64 2.55 7.11
C LYS A 115 -11.11 2.10 5.75
N THR A 116 -11.25 0.79 5.58
CA THR A 116 -11.68 0.19 4.32
C THR A 116 -13.07 -0.42 4.50
N TYR A 117 -13.98 -0.07 3.60
CA TYR A 117 -15.37 -0.51 3.63
C TYR A 117 -15.66 -1.34 2.39
N ARG A 118 -16.33 -2.48 2.58
CA ARG A 118 -16.71 -3.38 1.50
C ARG A 118 -18.22 -3.49 1.41
N LEU A 119 -18.73 -3.72 0.20
CA LEU A 119 -20.09 -4.11 -0.02
C LEU A 119 -20.25 -5.59 0.32
N ASP A 120 -21.23 -5.94 1.15
CA ASP A 120 -21.69 -7.33 1.25
C ASP A 120 -22.46 -7.69 -0.02
N LEU A 121 -21.72 -8.10 -1.06
CA LEU A 121 -22.26 -8.30 -2.40
C LEU A 121 -23.28 -9.45 -2.44
N GLU A 122 -23.08 -10.51 -1.65
CA GLU A 122 -24.01 -11.64 -1.57
C GLU A 122 -25.34 -11.19 -0.95
N GLU A 123 -25.27 -10.54 0.21
CA GLU A 123 -26.47 -10.03 0.88
C GLU A 123 -27.17 -8.97 0.03
N ALA A 124 -26.43 -8.03 -0.55
CA ALA A 124 -26.98 -6.98 -1.39
C ALA A 124 -27.75 -7.54 -2.60
N ASN A 125 -27.24 -8.61 -3.22
CA ASN A 125 -27.94 -9.30 -4.31
C ASN A 125 -29.18 -10.07 -3.83
N ARG A 126 -29.17 -10.55 -2.57
CA ARG A 126 -30.31 -11.30 -1.98
C ARG A 126 -31.48 -10.38 -1.62
N VAL A 127 -31.19 -9.17 -1.11
CA VAL A 127 -32.22 -8.23 -0.62
C VAL A 127 -32.43 -7.01 -1.50
N ASP A 128 -31.71 -6.89 -2.62
CA ASP A 128 -31.73 -5.75 -3.55
C ASP A 128 -31.49 -4.40 -2.85
N THR A 129 -30.58 -4.38 -1.88
CA THR A 129 -30.22 -3.17 -1.12
C THR A 129 -28.75 -3.22 -0.72
N PRO A 130 -27.93 -2.19 -1.03
CA PRO A 130 -26.52 -2.20 -0.71
C PRO A 130 -26.28 -2.03 0.79
N ASN A 131 -25.48 -2.94 1.37
CA ASN A 131 -25.00 -2.83 2.75
C ASN A 131 -23.47 -2.72 2.77
N TRP A 132 -22.96 -1.51 3.03
CA TRP A 132 -21.53 -1.25 3.17
C TRP A 132 -21.09 -1.46 4.60
N ILE A 133 -20.14 -2.36 4.80
CA ILE A 133 -19.65 -2.71 6.13
C ILE A 133 -18.17 -2.35 6.27
N LEU A 134 -17.77 -1.91 7.46
CA LEU A 134 -16.37 -1.71 7.80
C LEU A 134 -15.67 -3.07 7.74
N GLU A 135 -14.72 -3.20 6.82
CA GLU A 135 -13.92 -4.41 6.71
C GLU A 135 -12.76 -4.39 7.70
N TYR A 136 -12.02 -3.28 7.76
CA TYR A 136 -10.98 -3.09 8.75
C TYR A 136 -10.61 -1.62 8.96
N ASP A 137 -10.03 -1.38 10.13
CA ASP A 137 -9.31 -0.18 10.54
C ASP A 137 -7.81 -0.51 10.55
N ALA A 138 -7.00 0.28 9.83
CA ALA A 138 -5.60 -0.07 9.56
C ALA A 138 -4.73 -0.03 10.82
N CYS A 139 -4.91 0.95 11.68
CA CYS A 139 -4.23 1.02 12.98
C CYS A 139 -4.49 -0.26 13.81
N ASN A 140 -5.76 -0.68 13.90
CA ASN A 140 -6.12 -1.90 14.62
C ASN A 140 -5.61 -3.17 13.92
N ALA A 141 -5.65 -3.23 12.59
CA ALA A 141 -5.23 -4.39 11.81
C ALA A 141 -3.71 -4.64 11.84
N PHE A 142 -2.93 -3.57 11.93
CA PHE A 142 -1.48 -3.59 11.82
C PHE A 142 -0.76 -3.28 13.15
N ASP A 143 -1.50 -3.25 14.27
CA ASP A 143 -1.01 -2.92 15.61
C ASP A 143 -0.22 -1.60 15.62
N GLN A 144 -0.74 -0.57 14.93
CA GLN A 144 -0.14 0.75 14.83
C GLN A 144 -1.00 1.80 15.56
N PHE A 145 -0.36 2.77 16.21
CA PHE A 145 -1.06 3.94 16.76
C PHE A 145 -1.25 5.05 15.72
N TYR A 146 -0.41 5.08 14.69
CA TYR A 146 -0.35 6.12 13.67
C TYR A 146 0.35 5.58 12.42
N LEU A 147 -0.06 5.99 11.22
CA LEU A 147 0.47 5.45 9.95
C LEU A 147 1.57 6.32 9.31
N SER A 148 2.57 6.72 10.11
CA SER A 148 3.74 7.42 9.58
C SER A 148 4.60 6.48 8.73
N THR A 149 5.46 7.05 7.88
CA THR A 149 6.36 6.26 7.04
C THR A 149 7.33 5.42 7.89
N GLU A 150 7.78 5.93 9.03
CA GLU A 150 8.65 5.23 9.97
C GLU A 150 7.96 4.03 10.65
N ASN A 151 6.67 4.18 10.98
CA ASN A 151 5.88 3.10 11.54
C ASN A 151 5.65 1.98 10.51
N TRP A 152 5.34 2.37 9.26
CA TRP A 152 5.30 1.42 8.15
C TRP A 152 6.65 0.73 7.91
N GLU A 153 7.76 1.46 7.97
CA GLU A 153 9.11 0.92 7.82
C GLU A 153 9.44 -0.09 8.93
N SER A 154 9.13 0.24 10.18
CA SER A 154 9.32 -0.65 11.33
C SER A 154 8.55 -1.96 11.14
N LEU A 155 7.29 -1.86 10.70
CA LEU A 155 6.44 -3.01 10.42
C LEU A 155 6.99 -3.85 9.27
N VAL A 156 7.32 -3.24 8.13
CA VAL A 156 7.88 -3.95 6.97
C VAL A 156 9.24 -4.58 7.28
N SER A 157 10.08 -3.90 8.06
CA SER A 157 11.35 -4.47 8.52
C SER A 157 11.15 -5.69 9.41
N SER A 158 10.08 -5.73 10.21
CA SER A 158 9.71 -6.92 10.99
C SER A 158 9.29 -8.09 10.08
N TRP A 159 8.61 -7.79 8.96
CA TRP A 159 8.23 -8.78 7.97
C TRP A 159 9.44 -9.28 7.18
N GLU A 160 10.38 -8.40 6.79
CA GLU A 160 11.65 -8.78 6.16
C GLU A 160 12.45 -9.75 7.07
N LYS A 161 12.56 -9.43 8.37
CA LYS A 161 13.20 -10.32 9.37
C LYS A 161 12.50 -11.67 9.44
N PHE A 162 11.17 -11.67 9.50
CA PHE A 162 10.39 -12.91 9.44
C PHE A 162 10.75 -13.71 8.19
N ILE A 163 10.77 -13.10 6.99
CA ILE A 163 11.02 -13.81 5.74
C ILE A 163 12.44 -14.42 5.70
N VAL A 164 13.44 -13.71 6.18
CA VAL A 164 14.84 -14.17 6.15
C VAL A 164 15.09 -15.28 7.17
N ASP A 165 14.62 -15.14 8.42
CA ASP A 165 14.87 -16.13 9.47
C ASP A 165 13.82 -17.25 9.46
N LYS A 166 14.19 -18.41 8.92
CA LYS A 166 13.33 -19.60 8.77
C LYS A 166 12.87 -20.21 10.09
N ASN A 167 13.50 -19.86 11.21
CA ASN A 167 13.12 -20.37 12.53
C ASN A 167 11.98 -19.57 13.17
N LEU A 168 11.71 -18.35 12.67
CA LEU A 168 10.63 -17.52 13.19
C LEU A 168 9.27 -18.11 12.80
N THR A 169 8.55 -18.58 13.82
CA THR A 169 7.18 -19.10 13.74
C THR A 169 6.41 -18.68 15.01
N PRO A 170 5.08 -18.48 14.92
CA PRO A 170 4.23 -18.50 13.73
C PRO A 170 4.40 -17.25 12.83
N VAL A 171 3.69 -17.19 11.71
CA VAL A 171 3.64 -15.99 10.83
C VAL A 171 3.11 -14.79 11.64
N PRO A 172 3.74 -13.59 11.53
CA PRO A 172 3.25 -12.39 12.20
C PRO A 172 1.79 -12.08 11.86
N LYS A 173 0.96 -11.80 12.87
CA LYS A 173 -0.46 -11.50 12.68
C LYS A 173 -0.71 -10.34 11.72
N THR A 174 0.14 -9.31 11.78
CA THR A 174 0.07 -8.13 10.91
C THR A 174 0.35 -8.48 9.44
N LEU A 175 1.28 -9.40 9.19
CA LEU A 175 1.59 -9.89 7.84
C LEU A 175 0.45 -10.78 7.29
N THR A 176 -0.10 -11.65 8.12
CA THR A 176 -1.29 -12.45 7.77
C THR A 176 -2.49 -11.54 7.48
N SER A 177 -2.67 -10.47 8.27
CA SER A 177 -3.73 -9.48 8.06
C SER A 177 -3.52 -8.73 6.74
N TYR A 178 -2.29 -8.30 6.46
CA TYR A 178 -1.96 -7.65 5.18
C TYR A 178 -2.27 -8.57 4.00
N ALA A 179 -1.83 -9.84 4.04
CA ALA A 179 -2.13 -10.80 2.98
C ALA A 179 -3.64 -11.05 2.80
N LYS A 180 -4.40 -11.12 3.89
CA LYS A 180 -5.86 -11.25 3.86
C LYS A 180 -6.50 -10.04 3.17
N PHE A 181 -6.12 -8.82 3.57
CA PHE A 181 -6.67 -7.60 2.99
C PHE A 181 -6.17 -7.30 1.59
N TYR A 182 -5.03 -7.85 1.16
CA TYR A 182 -4.59 -7.77 -0.23
C TYR A 182 -5.48 -8.64 -1.13
N MET A 183 -5.74 -9.90 -0.75
CA MET A 183 -6.42 -10.88 -1.63
C MET A 183 -7.94 -10.69 -1.75
N ARG A 184 -8.64 -10.18 -0.71
CA ARG A 184 -10.05 -9.69 -0.69
C ARG A 184 -11.10 -10.49 -1.47
N HIS A 185 -10.98 -11.81 -1.51
CA HIS A 185 -11.86 -12.60 -2.35
C HIS A 185 -13.30 -12.70 -1.76
N PRO A 186 -14.35 -12.53 -2.57
CA PRO A 186 -15.74 -12.54 -2.11
C PRO A 186 -16.26 -13.92 -1.72
N TYR A 187 -15.68 -14.99 -2.29
CA TYR A 187 -16.20 -16.34 -2.13
C TYR A 187 -15.41 -17.15 -1.11
N LEU A 188 -16.14 -17.72 -0.13
CA LEU A 188 -15.72 -18.82 0.71
C LEU A 188 -16.67 -20.00 0.49
N PRO A 189 -16.23 -21.10 -0.14
CA PRO A 189 -14.92 -21.30 -0.75
C PRO A 189 -14.78 -20.56 -2.10
N PRO A 190 -13.57 -20.23 -2.51
CA PRO A 190 -13.33 -19.71 -3.86
C PRO A 190 -13.64 -20.76 -4.94
N PRO A 191 -13.85 -20.36 -6.21
CA PRO A 191 -14.03 -21.31 -7.29
C PRO A 191 -12.87 -22.33 -7.33
N GLU A 192 -13.19 -23.58 -7.67
CA GLU A 192 -12.22 -24.68 -7.67
C GLU A 192 -10.93 -24.31 -8.43
N GLY A 193 -9.78 -24.56 -7.80
CA GLY A 193 -8.46 -24.24 -8.36
C GLY A 193 -7.90 -22.87 -8.00
N LEU A 194 -8.68 -21.96 -7.41
CA LEU A 194 -8.22 -20.62 -7.02
C LEU A 194 -7.76 -20.50 -5.55
N TYR A 195 -7.98 -21.51 -4.71
CA TYR A 195 -7.67 -21.43 -3.26
C TYR A 195 -6.22 -21.02 -2.96
N ASN A 196 -5.25 -21.64 -3.64
CA ASN A 196 -3.82 -21.30 -3.50
C ASN A 196 -3.44 -19.94 -4.10
N GLN A 197 -4.27 -19.36 -4.98
CA GLN A 197 -4.07 -18.02 -5.53
C GLN A 197 -4.64 -16.93 -4.62
N LEU A 198 -5.53 -17.30 -3.69
CA LEU A 198 -6.32 -16.37 -2.89
C LEU A 198 -5.91 -16.32 -1.42
N HIS A 199 -4.98 -17.18 -1.03
CA HIS A 199 -4.47 -17.25 0.33
C HIS A 199 -2.97 -17.49 0.31
N CYS A 200 -2.28 -16.72 1.14
CA CYS A 200 -0.85 -16.83 1.31
C CYS A 200 -0.53 -17.91 2.35
N HIS A 201 -0.06 -19.08 1.88
CA HIS A 201 0.11 -20.26 2.74
C HIS A 201 1.56 -20.59 3.06
N ASP A 202 2.49 -20.05 2.30
CA ASP A 202 3.91 -20.28 2.49
C ASP A 202 4.69 -18.98 2.54
N ARG A 203 5.94 -19.10 2.98
CA ARG A 203 6.85 -17.99 3.13
C ARG A 203 7.25 -17.35 1.79
N SER A 204 7.20 -18.08 0.68
CA SER A 204 7.54 -17.56 -0.64
C SER A 204 6.47 -16.59 -1.15
N CYS A 205 5.20 -16.90 -0.90
CA CYS A 205 4.10 -15.99 -1.13
C CYS A 205 4.25 -14.71 -0.28
N TYR A 206 4.55 -14.85 1.03
CA TYR A 206 4.75 -13.68 1.90
C TYR A 206 5.93 -12.82 1.46
N GLN A 207 7.02 -13.46 1.03
CA GLN A 207 8.18 -12.78 0.44
C GLN A 207 7.78 -11.96 -0.79
N SER A 208 6.98 -12.53 -1.69
CA SER A 208 6.52 -11.83 -2.88
C SER A 208 5.67 -10.60 -2.54
N LEU A 209 4.75 -10.73 -1.58
CA LEU A 209 3.94 -9.60 -1.10
C LEU A 209 4.81 -8.48 -0.50
N VAL A 210 5.77 -8.82 0.36
CA VAL A 210 6.66 -7.83 0.99
C VAL A 210 7.58 -7.17 -0.04
N CYS A 211 8.10 -7.94 -1.00
CA CYS A 211 8.94 -7.38 -2.05
C CYS A 211 8.18 -6.45 -3.01
N ASN A 212 6.90 -6.72 -3.25
CA ASN A 212 6.07 -5.87 -4.11
C ASN A 212 5.85 -4.46 -3.53
N ILE A 213 5.88 -4.31 -2.20
CA ILE A 213 5.63 -3.03 -1.53
C ILE A 213 6.91 -2.21 -1.30
N ILE A 214 8.09 -2.84 -1.36
CA ILE A 214 9.38 -2.14 -1.19
C ILE A 214 9.81 -1.52 -2.53
N LYS A 215 9.98 -0.19 -2.56
CA LYS A 215 10.38 0.55 -3.77
C LYS A 215 11.69 1.29 -3.56
N ASN A 216 12.55 1.27 -4.59
CA ASN A 216 13.83 1.97 -4.64
C ASN A 216 14.85 1.57 -3.55
N LYS A 217 14.67 0.41 -2.91
CA LYS A 217 15.62 -0.18 -1.95
C LYS A 217 16.47 -1.23 -2.65
N GLN A 218 17.79 -1.21 -2.46
CA GLN A 218 18.63 -2.36 -2.77
C GLN A 218 18.41 -3.43 -1.68
N SER A 219 17.58 -4.43 -1.97
CA SER A 219 17.29 -5.52 -1.04
C SER A 219 17.65 -6.85 -1.67
N GLU A 220 18.60 -7.57 -1.07
CA GLU A 220 18.96 -8.95 -1.44
C GLU A 220 17.77 -9.91 -1.26
N LEU A 221 16.79 -9.55 -0.42
CA LEU A 221 15.54 -10.28 -0.26
C LEU A 221 14.70 -10.30 -1.56
N CYS A 222 14.80 -9.26 -2.37
CA CYS A 222 13.88 -8.97 -3.47
C CYS A 222 14.50 -9.02 -4.87
N PHE A 223 15.78 -9.40 -4.99
CA PHE A 223 16.48 -9.59 -6.27
C PHE A 223 17.52 -10.74 -6.26
N PRO A 224 17.55 -11.62 -7.28
CA PRO A 224 16.41 -12.18 -8.00
C PRO A 224 16.27 -13.69 -7.73
N ILE A 225 15.03 -14.13 -7.48
CA ILE A 225 14.60 -15.42 -8.04
C ILE A 225 14.45 -15.15 -9.54
N LYS A 226 15.44 -15.60 -10.34
CA LYS A 226 15.42 -15.58 -11.81
C LYS A 226 15.04 -16.99 -12.32
N PRO A 227 14.55 -17.08 -13.57
CA PRO A 227 13.31 -17.77 -14.00
C PRO A 227 13.22 -19.26 -13.67
#